data_AF-A0A8S9L1A4-F1
#
_entry.id   AF-A0A8S9L1A4-F1
#
_cell.length_a   1.000
_cell.length_b   1.000
_cell.length_c   1.000
_cell.angle_alpha   90.00
_cell.angle_beta   90.00
_cell.angle_gamma   90.00
#
_symmetry.space_group_name_H-M   'P 1'
#
loop_
_entity.id
_entity.type
_entity.pdbx_description
1 polymer ?
#
loop_
_entity_poly.entity_id
_entity_poly.type
_entity_poly.pdbx_seq_one_letter_code
_entity_poly.pdbx_strand_id
1 'polypeptide(L)'
;MSRFALGRYSRYISRLKPLSHLNKPFPFSSSAASSQDGAACQTGPPPIRVGLTESAGRAVFATRRIGSGDLIHTAKPVLTCPSLLSLDSVCYLCLKKLMGSPKFRGRGVSYCSQECQDNAKPFPFSSSAASSQDGAACQTGPPPIRVGLTESAGRAVFATRRIGSGDLIHTAKPVLTCPSLLSLDSVCYLCLKKLMGSPKFRGRGVSYCSQECQDNAKGFYDVETRGDWSSFVDYCRTHNFKYPLMVKRLSCMVISGALAADCLDILQPATLSSAMISKIEDGYGLLWNAFRKANFTEDDVAFLTKQWYTGILARIRINAFRIDLVGGPCGEDLLSLAAASVEGEGAVGHAVYMLPSFYNHDCDPNAHIFWLQNADARLMTLRDVEEGEELRICYIDASMGYEARQTLLSQGFGFCCNCLRCQSRD
;
A
#
# COMPACT_ATOMS: atom_id res chain seq x y z
N MET A 1 -17.14 -21.45 -21.91
CA MET A 1 -16.80 -21.29 -20.48
C MET A 1 -15.28 -21.32 -20.36
N SER A 2 -14.64 -20.14 -20.27
CA SER A 2 -13.24 -19.93 -20.67
C SER A 2 -12.21 -20.32 -19.59
N ARG A 3 -11.14 -21.00 -20.03
CA ARG A 3 -10.12 -21.72 -19.22
C ARG A 3 -8.88 -20.91 -18.81
N PHE A 4 -8.79 -19.60 -19.09
CA PHE A 4 -7.51 -18.87 -18.95
C PHE A 4 -7.45 -17.74 -17.91
N ALA A 5 -8.57 -17.19 -17.44
CA ALA A 5 -8.59 -16.46 -16.15
C ALA A 5 -8.34 -17.42 -14.95
N LEU A 6 -8.39 -18.72 -15.22
CA LEU A 6 -8.15 -19.82 -14.29
C LEU A 6 -6.66 -20.11 -14.05
N GLY A 7 -5.66 -19.49 -14.69
CA GLY A 7 -4.25 -19.89 -14.48
C GLY A 7 -3.85 -20.02 -12.99
N ARG A 8 -3.97 -18.91 -12.24
CA ARG A 8 -3.75 -18.90 -10.77
C ARG A 8 -4.84 -19.62 -9.95
N TYR A 9 -6.01 -19.86 -10.53
CA TYR A 9 -7.25 -20.15 -9.79
C TYR A 9 -7.97 -21.43 -10.24
N SER A 10 -7.39 -22.22 -11.15
CA SER A 10 -8.05 -23.33 -11.84
C SER A 10 -8.60 -24.36 -10.85
N ARG A 11 -7.82 -24.59 -9.79
CA ARG A 11 -8.16 -25.50 -8.70
C ARG A 11 -9.13 -24.92 -7.66
N TYR A 12 -9.34 -23.60 -7.62
CA TYR A 12 -10.16 -22.91 -6.61
C TYR A 12 -11.51 -22.40 -7.12
N ILE A 13 -11.75 -22.42 -8.44
CA ILE A 13 -13.00 -21.91 -9.02
C ILE A 13 -14.24 -22.65 -8.53
N SER A 14 -14.13 -23.93 -8.16
CA SER A 14 -15.24 -24.66 -7.53
C SER A 14 -15.64 -24.11 -6.15
N ARG A 15 -14.78 -23.30 -5.50
CA ARG A 15 -15.00 -22.73 -4.16
C ARG A 15 -15.54 -21.29 -4.19
N LEU A 16 -15.61 -20.63 -5.34
CA LEU A 16 -16.06 -19.23 -5.48
C LEU A 16 -17.58 -19.17 -5.73
N LYS A 17 -18.32 -18.42 -4.89
CA LYS A 17 -19.75 -18.09 -5.11
C LYS A 17 -19.89 -16.84 -6.01
N PRO A 18 -20.90 -16.74 -6.89
CA PRO A 18 -21.08 -15.58 -7.79
C PRO A 18 -21.44 -14.29 -7.04
N LEU A 19 -20.74 -13.19 -7.37
CA LEU A 19 -20.90 -11.86 -6.76
C LEU A 19 -21.79 -10.96 -7.62
N SER A 20 -23.02 -10.67 -7.18
CA SER A 20 -23.87 -9.63 -7.76
C SER A 20 -24.12 -8.50 -6.74
N HIS A 21 -24.08 -7.25 -7.23
CA HIS A 21 -24.43 -5.99 -6.56
C HIS A 21 -23.38 -5.33 -5.65
N LEU A 22 -22.86 -4.16 -6.08
CA LEU A 22 -22.53 -2.97 -5.26
C LEU A 22 -21.78 -1.96 -6.14
N ASN A 23 -22.49 -0.94 -6.64
CA ASN A 23 -21.93 0.22 -7.36
C ASN A 23 -22.80 1.45 -7.06
N LYS A 24 -22.35 2.39 -6.21
CA LYS A 24 -22.74 3.82 -6.25
C LYS A 24 -21.62 4.70 -5.61
N PRO A 25 -21.17 5.79 -6.27
CA PRO A 25 -20.16 6.72 -5.74
C PRO A 25 -20.78 8.01 -5.15
N PHE A 26 -20.06 8.68 -4.23
CA PHE A 26 -20.35 10.06 -3.78
C PHE A 26 -19.03 10.85 -3.58
N PRO A 27 -19.01 12.18 -3.85
CA PRO A 27 -17.82 13.05 -3.84
C PRO A 27 -17.63 13.77 -2.49
N PHE A 28 -16.45 14.35 -2.19
CA PHE A 28 -16.28 15.69 -1.58
C PHE A 28 -14.80 16.14 -1.42
N SER A 29 -14.64 17.46 -1.27
CA SER A 29 -13.48 18.31 -1.55
C SER A 29 -12.60 18.70 -0.35
N SER A 30 -11.41 19.22 -0.70
CA SER A 30 -10.22 19.64 0.08
C SER A 30 -10.33 20.90 0.95
N SER A 31 -9.42 21.06 1.93
CA SER A 31 -8.36 22.11 1.94
C SER A 31 -7.60 22.21 3.27
N ALA A 32 -6.34 22.63 3.16
CA ALA A 32 -5.29 22.71 4.17
C ALA A 32 -5.12 24.13 4.75
N ALA A 33 -4.48 24.24 5.93
CA ALA A 33 -3.78 25.45 6.37
C ALA A 33 -2.75 25.16 7.47
N SER A 34 -1.69 25.98 7.48
CA SER A 34 -0.40 25.88 8.17
C SER A 34 -0.20 26.97 9.24
N SER A 35 0.64 26.73 10.25
CA SER A 35 1.57 27.67 10.97
C SER A 35 2.09 26.96 12.23
N GLN A 36 3.39 26.77 12.50
CA GLN A 36 4.53 27.65 12.84
C GLN A 36 4.46 28.37 14.19
N ASP A 37 5.31 27.91 15.12
CA ASP A 37 6.16 28.63 16.11
C ASP A 37 6.64 27.59 17.16
N GLY A 38 7.87 27.49 17.69
CA GLY A 38 9.05 28.35 17.69
C GLY A 38 9.67 28.32 19.10
N ALA A 39 10.64 27.42 19.36
CA ALA A 39 11.59 27.54 20.50
C ALA A 39 12.80 26.62 20.27
N ALA A 40 13.98 27.22 20.13
CA ALA A 40 15.24 26.57 19.80
C ALA A 40 15.81 25.74 20.96
N CYS A 41 16.23 24.50 20.69
CA CYS A 41 17.06 23.71 21.59
C CYS A 41 18.08 22.91 20.76
N GLN A 42 19.36 23.20 21.01
CA GLN A 42 20.60 22.53 20.62
C GLN A 42 20.58 21.72 19.30
N THR A 43 21.10 22.34 18.25
CA THR A 43 21.27 21.80 16.90
C THR A 43 22.41 20.79 16.84
N GLY A 44 22.12 19.53 17.18
CA GLY A 44 22.93 18.36 16.87
C GLY A 44 22.03 17.13 16.81
N PRO A 45 22.37 16.08 16.03
CA PRO A 45 21.63 14.83 16.10
C PRO A 45 21.64 14.33 17.55
N PRO A 46 20.53 13.76 18.06
CA PRO A 46 20.49 13.25 19.42
C PRO A 46 21.64 12.24 19.60
N PRO A 47 22.23 12.10 20.80
CA PRO A 47 23.41 11.27 21.06
C PRO A 47 23.09 9.78 21.03
N ILE A 48 22.29 9.35 20.07
CA ILE A 48 21.74 8.02 19.91
C ILE A 48 21.73 7.61 18.44
N ARG A 49 21.87 6.32 18.17
CA ARG A 49 21.70 5.70 16.87
C ARG A 49 20.81 4.48 16.98
N VAL A 50 20.11 4.13 15.92
CA VAL A 50 19.32 2.88 15.87
C VAL A 50 20.20 1.76 15.30
N GLY A 51 20.16 0.59 15.92
CA GLY A 51 20.87 -0.61 15.45
C GLY A 51 20.07 -1.88 15.75
N LEU A 52 20.65 -3.03 15.45
CA LEU A 52 20.05 -4.34 15.73
C LEU A 52 20.79 -5.01 16.89
N THR A 53 20.04 -5.80 17.64
CA THR A 53 20.51 -6.69 18.71
C THR A 53 20.09 -8.11 18.36
N GLU A 54 20.91 -9.09 18.78
CA GLU A 54 20.64 -10.50 18.51
C GLU A 54 19.42 -11.03 19.27
N SER A 55 19.11 -10.45 20.44
CA SER A 55 18.05 -10.95 21.33
C SER A 55 16.77 -10.12 21.35
N ALA A 56 16.82 -8.82 21.02
CA ALA A 56 15.70 -7.89 21.16
C ALA A 56 15.34 -7.15 19.87
N GLY A 57 15.95 -7.49 18.74
CA GLY A 57 15.71 -6.82 17.47
C GLY A 57 16.24 -5.38 17.47
N ARG A 58 15.42 -4.39 17.10
CA ARG A 58 15.87 -3.00 16.91
C ARG A 58 16.03 -2.26 18.25
N ALA A 59 17.22 -1.71 18.50
CA ALA A 59 17.55 -0.98 19.71
C ALA A 59 18.17 0.39 19.43
N VAL A 60 18.23 1.24 20.46
CA VAL A 60 18.81 2.58 20.42
C VAL A 60 20.11 2.58 21.25
N PHE A 61 21.21 3.02 20.64
CA PHE A 61 22.55 2.99 21.22
C PHE A 61 23.10 4.40 21.38
N ALA A 62 23.71 4.71 22.51
CA ALA A 62 24.38 5.98 22.70
C ALA A 62 25.56 6.13 21.69
N THR A 63 25.70 7.29 21.07
CA THR A 63 26.82 7.62 20.16
C THR A 63 27.99 8.29 20.87
N ARG A 64 27.78 8.72 22.12
CA ARG A 64 28.79 9.28 23.02
C ARG A 64 28.40 8.99 24.47
N ARG A 65 29.26 9.36 25.42
CA ARG A 65 28.91 9.32 26.84
C ARG A 65 27.72 10.25 27.12
N ILE A 66 26.72 9.75 27.85
CA ILE A 66 25.53 10.46 28.33
C ILE A 66 25.60 10.46 29.86
N GLY A 67 25.61 11.63 30.48
CA GLY A 67 25.64 11.78 31.93
C GLY A 67 24.28 11.51 32.58
N SER A 68 24.29 11.29 33.89
CA SER A 68 23.03 11.23 34.64
C SER A 68 22.35 12.60 34.63
N GLY A 69 21.08 12.64 34.24
CA GLY A 69 20.30 13.89 34.10
C GLY A 69 20.34 14.53 32.71
N ASP A 70 21.13 14.01 31.77
CA ASP A 70 21.17 14.55 30.40
C ASP A 70 19.86 14.26 29.63
N LEU A 71 19.35 15.28 28.92
CA LEU A 71 18.24 15.13 27.99
C LEU A 71 18.73 14.39 26.72
N ILE A 72 18.28 13.16 26.53
CA ILE A 72 18.69 12.32 25.39
C ILE A 72 17.97 12.73 24.09
N HIS A 73 16.66 12.88 24.13
CA HIS A 73 15.84 13.25 22.97
C HIS A 73 14.50 13.79 23.43
N THR A 74 13.93 14.72 22.66
CA THR A 74 12.54 15.16 22.80
C THR A 74 11.78 14.75 21.54
N ALA A 75 10.72 13.96 21.71
CA ALA A 75 9.85 13.53 20.61
C ALA A 75 8.44 14.09 20.79
N LYS A 76 7.80 14.47 19.68
CA LYS A 76 6.35 14.66 19.64
C LYS A 76 5.69 13.30 19.37
N PRO A 77 4.66 12.91 20.12
CA PRO A 77 3.95 11.66 19.87
C PRO A 77 3.30 11.69 18.48
N VAL A 78 3.35 10.57 17.75
CA VAL A 78 2.72 10.43 16.41
C VAL A 78 1.20 10.41 16.52
N LEU A 79 0.67 9.80 17.59
CA LEU A 79 -0.75 9.75 17.90
C LEU A 79 -0.95 9.92 19.40
N THR A 80 -1.97 10.67 19.76
CA THR A 80 -2.43 10.89 21.13
C THR A 80 -3.89 10.48 21.23
N CYS A 81 -4.23 9.73 22.27
CA CYS A 81 -5.61 9.35 22.56
C CYS A 81 -5.82 9.40 24.08
N PRO A 82 -6.74 10.23 24.59
CA PRO A 82 -7.03 10.25 26.01
C PRO A 82 -7.71 8.94 26.43
N SER A 83 -7.40 8.46 27.64
CA SER A 83 -8.15 7.35 28.22
C SER A 83 -9.60 7.77 28.46
N LEU A 84 -10.55 6.81 28.39
CA LEU A 84 -11.98 7.09 28.61
C LEU A 84 -12.24 7.77 29.96
N LEU A 85 -11.50 7.38 31.00
CA LEU A 85 -11.61 7.94 32.36
C LEU A 85 -11.09 9.38 32.46
N SER A 86 -10.29 9.82 31.48
CA SER A 86 -9.64 11.13 31.49
C SER A 86 -10.26 12.13 30.49
N LEU A 87 -11.28 11.74 29.72
CA LEU A 87 -11.84 12.54 28.61
C LEU A 87 -12.27 13.96 29.01
N ASP A 88 -12.72 14.17 30.24
CA ASP A 88 -13.11 15.49 30.75
C ASP A 88 -11.97 16.26 31.43
N SER A 89 -10.83 15.61 31.68
CA SER A 89 -9.72 16.15 32.47
C SER A 89 -8.48 16.51 31.63
N VAL A 90 -8.43 16.11 30.36
CA VAL A 90 -7.33 16.39 29.44
C VAL A 90 -7.84 16.86 28.09
N CYS A 91 -7.02 17.64 27.38
CA CYS A 91 -7.28 18.01 25.99
C CYS A 91 -7.27 16.77 25.10
N TYR A 92 -8.31 16.58 24.29
CA TYR A 92 -8.43 15.44 23.38
C TYR A 92 -7.27 15.34 22.39
N LEU A 93 -6.77 16.47 21.88
CA LEU A 93 -5.71 16.49 20.87
C LEU A 93 -4.31 16.35 21.48
N CYS A 94 -3.97 17.10 22.53
CA CYS A 94 -2.60 17.19 23.03
C CYS A 94 -2.38 16.58 24.42
N LEU A 95 -3.42 16.02 25.03
CA LEU A 95 -3.42 15.43 26.38
C LEU A 95 -3.02 16.40 27.51
N LYS A 96 -2.93 17.70 27.23
CA LYS A 96 -2.68 18.72 28.25
C LYS A 96 -3.81 18.71 29.27
N LYS A 97 -3.46 18.60 30.56
CA LYS A 97 -4.43 18.63 31.66
C LYS A 97 -5.25 19.91 31.62
N LEU A 98 -6.57 19.77 31.68
CA LEU A 98 -7.50 20.88 31.74
C LEU A 98 -7.65 21.31 33.20
N MET A 99 -7.40 22.58 33.48
CA MET A 99 -7.56 23.16 34.80
C MET A 99 -8.90 23.90 34.84
N GLY A 100 -9.87 23.37 35.58
CA GLY A 100 -11.23 23.93 35.68
C GLY A 100 -12.20 23.41 34.61
N SER A 101 -13.35 24.07 34.46
CA SER A 101 -14.36 23.70 33.46
C SER A 101 -13.85 23.96 32.04
N PRO A 102 -13.91 22.98 31.11
CA PRO A 102 -13.42 23.16 29.75
C PRO A 102 -14.21 24.23 29.00
N LYS A 103 -13.52 25.28 28.54
CA LYS A 103 -14.13 26.34 27.73
C LYS A 103 -14.42 25.92 26.28
N PHE A 104 -13.68 24.93 25.78
CA PHE A 104 -13.76 24.45 24.41
C PHE A 104 -14.22 23.00 24.43
N ARG A 105 -15.45 22.73 23.98
CA ARG A 105 -16.04 21.38 23.90
C ARG A 105 -16.62 21.14 22.50
N GLY A 106 -16.56 19.89 22.05
CA GLY A 106 -17.19 19.45 20.81
C GLY A 106 -17.30 17.94 20.75
N ARG A 107 -18.44 17.41 20.30
CA ARG A 107 -18.70 15.96 20.14
C ARG A 107 -18.36 15.12 21.39
N GLY A 108 -18.65 15.64 22.58
CA GLY A 108 -18.45 14.91 23.85
C GLY A 108 -17.02 14.89 24.38
N VAL A 109 -16.09 15.65 23.79
CA VAL A 109 -14.70 15.77 24.26
C VAL A 109 -14.28 17.23 24.48
N SER A 110 -13.22 17.43 25.26
CA SER A 110 -12.77 18.74 25.73
C SER A 110 -11.40 19.13 25.14
N TYR A 111 -11.18 20.42 24.90
CA TYR A 111 -9.95 20.96 24.31
C TYR A 111 -9.35 22.08 25.18
N CYS A 112 -8.02 22.21 25.17
CA CYS A 112 -7.35 23.27 25.95
C CYS A 112 -7.35 24.64 25.25
N SER A 113 -7.59 24.68 23.95
CA SER A 113 -7.65 25.89 23.13
C SER A 113 -8.56 25.68 21.92
N GLN A 114 -9.03 26.77 21.33
CA GLN A 114 -9.75 26.76 20.04
C GLN A 114 -8.91 26.10 18.94
N GLU A 115 -7.60 26.38 18.91
CA GLU A 115 -6.67 25.76 17.97
C GLU A 115 -6.64 24.22 18.08
N CYS A 116 -6.63 23.67 19.31
CA CYS A 116 -6.71 22.22 19.50
C CYS A 116 -8.05 21.63 19.06
N GLN A 117 -9.14 22.39 19.21
CA GLN A 117 -10.46 21.98 18.74
C GLN A 117 -10.52 21.96 17.20
N ASP A 118 -9.96 22.99 16.56
CA ASP A 118 -9.98 23.14 15.11
C ASP A 118 -9.02 22.14 14.43
N ASN A 119 -7.89 21.81 15.06
CA ASN A 119 -6.91 20.83 14.57
C ASN A 119 -7.29 19.37 14.86
N ALA A 120 -8.28 19.13 15.72
CA ALA A 120 -8.85 17.80 15.95
C ALA A 120 -9.77 17.34 14.81
N LYS A 121 -9.58 17.86 13.58
CA LYS A 121 -10.34 17.44 12.39
C LYS A 121 -10.33 15.91 12.31
N PRO A 122 -11.46 15.29 11.96
CA PRO A 122 -11.51 13.85 11.81
C PRO A 122 -10.42 13.42 10.83
N PHE A 123 -9.58 12.47 11.24
CA PHE A 123 -8.83 11.67 10.29
C PHE A 123 -9.80 11.19 9.20
N PRO A 124 -9.42 11.20 7.90
CA PRO A 124 -10.26 10.65 6.84
C PRO A 124 -10.51 9.14 6.95
N PHE A 125 -10.02 8.48 8.01
CA PHE A 125 -10.49 7.19 8.48
C PHE A 125 -11.59 7.36 9.53
N SER A 126 -12.71 7.95 9.11
CA SER A 126 -13.99 7.68 9.75
C SER A 126 -14.92 7.20 8.65
N SER A 127 -15.18 5.91 8.64
CA SER A 127 -16.36 5.35 8.00
C SER A 127 -17.59 5.95 8.68
N SER A 128 -18.00 7.14 8.24
CA SER A 128 -19.29 7.69 8.62
C SER A 128 -20.35 6.82 7.96
N ALA A 129 -21.03 6.02 8.78
CA ALA A 129 -22.24 5.32 8.41
C ALA A 129 -23.24 6.35 7.86
N ALA A 130 -23.44 6.34 6.55
CA ALA A 130 -24.66 6.87 5.97
C ALA A 130 -25.79 5.95 6.44
N SER A 131 -26.72 6.52 7.21
CA SER A 131 -27.97 5.87 7.57
C SER A 131 -28.77 5.58 6.31
N SER A 132 -28.61 4.38 5.74
CA SER A 132 -29.61 3.78 4.86
C SER A 132 -30.36 2.73 5.67
N GLN A 133 -31.61 3.05 6.02
CA GLN A 133 -32.59 2.06 6.40
C GLN A 133 -32.72 1.08 5.22
N ASP A 134 -32.23 -0.15 5.40
CA ASP A 134 -32.78 -1.37 4.79
C ASP A 134 -32.00 -2.62 5.29
N GLY A 135 -32.60 -3.32 6.26
CA GLY A 135 -32.84 -4.76 6.15
C GLY A 135 -31.73 -5.80 6.03
N ALA A 136 -30.44 -5.49 6.21
CA ALA A 136 -29.41 -6.51 6.44
C ALA A 136 -28.28 -5.95 7.30
N ALA A 137 -28.05 -6.56 8.47
CA ALA A 137 -27.05 -6.11 9.44
C ALA A 137 -25.63 -6.17 8.85
N CYS A 138 -25.18 -5.07 8.26
CA CYS A 138 -23.77 -4.86 7.91
C CYS A 138 -22.99 -4.73 9.22
N GLN A 139 -22.09 -5.66 9.52
CA GLN A 139 -21.28 -5.57 10.72
C GLN A 139 -20.34 -4.36 10.62
N THR A 140 -20.70 -3.27 11.31
CA THR A 140 -19.97 -2.00 11.41
C THR A 140 -18.77 -2.06 12.37
N GLY A 141 -18.15 -3.24 12.50
CA GLY A 141 -16.96 -3.46 13.31
C GLY A 141 -15.68 -3.37 12.48
N PRO A 142 -14.50 -3.27 13.13
CA PRO A 142 -13.23 -3.49 12.43
C PRO A 142 -13.27 -4.87 11.73
N PRO A 143 -12.53 -5.03 10.62
CA PRO A 143 -12.48 -6.32 9.94
C PRO A 143 -12.05 -7.42 10.94
N PRO A 144 -12.52 -8.67 10.80
CA PRO A 144 -12.34 -9.74 11.78
C PRO A 144 -10.92 -10.33 11.76
N ILE A 145 -9.91 -9.46 11.78
CA ILE A 145 -8.50 -9.77 11.60
C ILE A 145 -7.62 -8.91 12.50
N ARG A 146 -6.44 -9.44 12.82
CA ARG A 146 -5.38 -8.71 13.51
C ARG A 146 -4.03 -9.02 12.85
N VAL A 147 -3.11 -8.06 12.89
CA VAL A 147 -1.72 -8.29 12.51
C VAL A 147 -0.96 -8.79 13.74
N GLY A 148 -0.22 -9.88 13.59
CA GLY A 148 0.63 -10.44 14.64
C GLY A 148 2.00 -10.85 14.09
N LEU A 149 2.79 -11.52 14.93
CA LEU A 149 4.06 -12.12 14.54
C LEU A 149 3.92 -13.65 14.51
N THR A 150 4.67 -14.26 13.61
CA THR A 150 4.91 -15.70 13.52
C THR A 150 6.33 -15.98 13.95
N GLU A 151 6.60 -17.22 14.35
CA GLU A 151 7.94 -17.64 14.77
C GLU A 151 8.95 -17.64 13.61
N SER A 152 8.50 -17.83 12.36
CA SER A 152 9.37 -18.11 11.21
C SER A 152 9.16 -17.23 9.98
N ALA A 153 8.03 -16.53 9.86
CA ALA A 153 7.68 -15.73 8.67
C ALA A 153 7.53 -14.23 8.96
N GLY A 154 7.88 -13.77 10.17
CA GLY A 154 7.74 -12.37 10.56
C GLY A 154 6.27 -12.01 10.79
N ARG A 155 5.78 -10.90 10.22
CA ARG A 155 4.39 -10.46 10.41
C ARG A 155 3.42 -11.35 9.64
N ALA A 156 2.22 -11.50 10.19
CA ALA A 156 1.13 -12.22 9.55
C ALA A 156 -0.23 -11.63 9.95
N VAL A 157 -1.27 -12.03 9.22
CA VAL A 157 -2.66 -11.68 9.51
C VAL A 157 -3.38 -12.89 10.09
N PHE A 158 -4.06 -12.72 11.21
CA PHE A 158 -4.80 -13.78 11.90
C PHE A 158 -6.27 -13.40 12.04
N ALA A 159 -7.16 -14.39 11.94
CA ALA A 159 -8.57 -14.20 12.21
C ALA A 159 -8.81 -13.91 13.71
N THR A 160 -9.70 -12.97 14.03
CA THR A 160 -10.08 -12.64 15.43
C THR A 160 -11.38 -13.32 15.86
N ARG A 161 -12.03 -14.03 14.96
CA ARG A 161 -13.21 -14.87 15.17
C ARG A 161 -13.33 -15.84 14.00
N ARG A 162 -14.24 -16.80 14.09
CA ARG A 162 -14.61 -17.64 12.94
C ARG A 162 -15.14 -16.79 11.76
N ILE A 163 -14.71 -17.13 10.55
CA ILE A 163 -15.13 -16.50 9.28
C ILE A 163 -15.61 -17.61 8.34
N GLY A 164 -16.81 -17.47 7.78
CA GLY A 164 -17.39 -18.48 6.90
C GLY A 164 -16.78 -18.48 5.51
N SER A 165 -16.89 -19.60 4.81
CA SER A 165 -16.41 -19.77 3.43
C SER A 165 -17.12 -18.83 2.45
N GLY A 166 -16.33 -18.03 1.72
CA GLY A 166 -16.82 -17.06 0.76
C GLY A 166 -17.13 -15.69 1.34
N ASP A 167 -16.95 -15.49 2.65
CA ASP A 167 -17.17 -14.20 3.31
C ASP A 167 -16.09 -13.19 2.91
N LEU A 168 -16.52 -11.93 2.74
CA LEU A 168 -15.60 -10.81 2.56
C LEU A 168 -14.92 -10.48 3.89
N ILE A 169 -13.59 -10.58 3.92
CA ILE A 169 -12.77 -10.24 5.09
C ILE A 169 -12.63 -8.72 5.19
N HIS A 170 -12.12 -8.09 4.12
CA HIS A 170 -12.00 -6.63 4.02
C HIS A 170 -11.76 -6.19 2.57
N THR A 171 -11.80 -4.88 2.35
CA THR A 171 -11.32 -4.22 1.13
C THR A 171 -10.08 -3.39 1.42
N ALA A 172 -9.28 -3.09 0.41
CA ALA A 172 -8.10 -2.23 0.56
C ALA A 172 -7.88 -1.36 -0.67
N LYS A 173 -7.72 -0.06 -0.45
CA LYS A 173 -7.27 0.87 -1.48
C LYS A 173 -5.74 0.82 -1.61
N PRO A 174 -5.18 0.93 -2.82
CA PRO A 174 -3.74 0.94 -3.01
C PRO A 174 -3.14 2.27 -2.51
N VAL A 175 -1.94 2.19 -1.95
CA VAL A 175 -1.12 3.37 -1.61
C VAL A 175 -0.46 3.93 -2.86
N LEU A 176 -0.02 3.03 -3.74
CA LEU A 176 0.66 3.36 -4.99
C LEU A 176 0.09 2.48 -6.10
N THR A 177 -0.29 3.08 -7.22
CA THR A 177 -0.67 2.38 -8.45
C THR A 177 0.26 2.82 -9.57
N CYS A 178 0.52 1.96 -10.55
CA CYS A 178 1.21 2.32 -11.77
C CYS A 178 0.60 1.54 -12.95
N PRO A 179 -0.02 2.21 -13.93
CA PRO A 179 -0.53 1.52 -15.11
C PRO A 179 0.61 0.87 -15.88
N SER A 180 0.30 -0.25 -16.54
CA SER A 180 1.20 -0.85 -17.53
C SER A 180 1.37 0.12 -18.69
N LEU A 181 2.59 0.23 -19.25
CA LEU A 181 2.85 1.11 -20.39
C LEU A 181 1.94 0.79 -21.59
N LEU A 182 1.63 -0.49 -21.81
CA LEU A 182 0.75 -0.96 -22.88
C LEU A 182 -0.74 -0.63 -22.65
N SER A 183 -1.13 -0.29 -21.41
CA SER A 183 -2.53 -0.04 -21.04
C SER A 183 -2.84 1.43 -20.74
N LEU A 184 -1.87 2.34 -20.91
CA LEU A 184 -2.00 3.76 -20.54
C LEU A 184 -3.23 4.46 -21.14
N ASP A 185 -3.61 4.10 -22.37
CA ASP A 185 -4.73 4.72 -23.09
C ASP A 185 -6.09 4.05 -22.83
N SER A 186 -6.07 2.86 -22.23
CA SER A 186 -7.25 2.02 -22.02
C SER A 186 -7.71 1.95 -20.56
N VAL A 187 -6.95 2.51 -19.62
CA VAL A 187 -7.27 2.49 -18.17
C VAL A 187 -7.16 3.87 -17.53
N CYS A 188 -7.85 4.06 -16.41
CA CYS A 188 -7.72 5.24 -15.57
C CYS A 188 -6.30 5.31 -15.00
N TYR A 189 -5.63 6.43 -15.23
CA TYR A 189 -4.24 6.63 -14.84
C TYR A 189 -3.99 6.56 -13.32
N LEU A 190 -5.01 6.88 -12.51
CA LEU A 190 -4.98 6.79 -11.04
C LEU A 190 -5.43 5.41 -10.53
N CYS A 191 -6.66 4.98 -10.84
CA CYS A 191 -7.26 3.80 -10.20
C CYS A 191 -7.20 2.51 -11.03
N LEU A 192 -6.62 2.54 -12.24
CA LEU A 192 -6.51 1.40 -13.17
C LEU A 192 -7.84 0.85 -13.70
N LYS A 193 -8.97 1.53 -13.48
CA LYS A 193 -10.26 1.15 -14.05
C LYS A 193 -10.22 1.19 -15.58
N LYS A 194 -10.64 0.12 -16.27
CA LYS A 194 -10.79 0.12 -17.73
C LYS A 194 -11.78 1.21 -18.18
N LEU A 195 -11.44 1.91 -19.26
CA LEU A 195 -12.18 3.07 -19.76
C LEU A 195 -13.04 2.78 -21.00
N MET A 196 -13.17 1.51 -21.41
CA MET A 196 -13.97 1.13 -22.58
C MET A 196 -15.42 1.63 -22.43
N GLY A 197 -15.87 2.46 -23.38
CA GLY A 197 -17.23 3.01 -23.43
C GLY A 197 -17.59 4.05 -22.35
N SER A 198 -16.65 4.45 -21.49
CA SER A 198 -16.91 5.44 -20.41
C SER A 198 -16.50 6.86 -20.83
N PRO A 199 -17.16 7.92 -20.32
CA PRO A 199 -16.70 9.29 -20.48
C PRO A 199 -15.26 9.42 -19.98
N LYS A 200 -14.36 9.90 -20.85
CA LYS A 200 -12.94 10.08 -20.52
C LYS A 200 -12.70 11.53 -20.14
N PHE A 201 -12.20 11.75 -18.93
CA PHE A 201 -11.59 13.02 -18.56
C PHE A 201 -10.15 12.99 -19.04
N ARG A 202 -9.78 13.90 -19.96
CA ARG A 202 -8.44 13.89 -20.57
C ARG A 202 -7.49 14.80 -19.81
N GLY A 203 -6.36 14.24 -19.40
CA GLY A 203 -5.14 14.99 -19.05
C GLY A 203 -4.20 15.10 -20.25
N ARG A 204 -3.02 15.69 -20.06
CA ARG A 204 -1.95 15.80 -21.07
C ARG A 204 -1.33 14.42 -21.44
N GLY A 205 -2.05 13.60 -22.18
CA GLY A 205 -1.58 12.28 -22.64
C GLY A 205 -1.98 11.10 -21.75
N VAL A 206 -2.90 11.29 -20.81
CA VAL A 206 -3.47 10.20 -19.98
C VAL A 206 -4.98 10.40 -19.81
N SER A 207 -5.70 9.35 -19.43
CA SER A 207 -7.16 9.38 -19.25
C SER A 207 -7.58 9.02 -17.82
N TYR A 208 -8.67 9.62 -17.36
CA TYR A 208 -9.27 9.37 -16.04
C TYR A 208 -10.74 8.95 -16.17
N CYS A 209 -11.22 8.12 -15.24
CA CYS A 209 -12.61 7.66 -15.21
C CYS A 209 -13.59 8.65 -14.55
N SER A 210 -13.08 9.65 -13.84
CA SER A 210 -13.86 10.68 -13.16
C SER A 210 -13.02 11.94 -12.92
N GLN A 211 -13.68 13.09 -12.71
CA GLN A 211 -13.02 14.33 -12.30
C GLN A 211 -12.26 14.14 -10.98
N GLU A 212 -12.83 13.42 -10.02
CA GLU A 212 -12.17 13.09 -8.76
C GLU A 212 -10.82 12.36 -8.97
N CYS A 213 -10.76 11.40 -9.90
CA CYS A 213 -9.50 10.72 -10.22
C CYS A 213 -8.48 11.67 -10.87
N GLN A 214 -8.94 12.63 -11.67
CA GLN A 214 -8.08 13.64 -12.26
C GLN A 214 -7.52 14.58 -11.19
N ASP A 215 -8.38 15.09 -10.31
CA ASP A 215 -8.01 16.03 -9.24
C ASP A 215 -7.03 15.38 -8.25
N ASN A 216 -7.32 14.15 -7.82
CA ASN A 216 -6.44 13.39 -6.93
C ASN A 216 -5.10 13.02 -7.58
N ALA A 217 -5.03 12.93 -8.90
CA ALA A 217 -3.79 12.67 -9.61
C ALA A 217 -2.99 13.94 -9.91
N LYS A 218 -3.65 15.11 -9.94
CA LYS A 218 -3.11 16.35 -10.48
C LYS A 218 -1.74 16.71 -9.89
N GLY A 219 -1.59 16.66 -8.57
CA GLY A 219 -0.36 17.04 -7.89
C GLY A 219 0.86 16.28 -8.39
N PHE A 220 0.85 14.95 -8.29
CA PHE A 220 1.99 14.14 -8.72
C PHE A 220 2.11 14.03 -10.24
N TYR A 221 1.00 14.14 -10.97
CA TYR A 221 1.01 14.11 -12.42
C TYR A 221 1.61 15.37 -13.04
N ASP A 222 1.40 16.54 -12.44
CA ASP A 222 2.05 17.78 -12.85
C ASP A 222 3.57 17.71 -12.63
N VAL A 223 4.02 17.07 -11.55
CA VAL A 223 5.45 16.77 -11.33
C VAL A 223 5.96 15.81 -12.41
N GLU A 224 5.21 14.76 -12.72
CA GLU A 224 5.59 13.78 -13.73
C GLU A 224 5.69 14.40 -15.12
N THR A 225 4.80 15.31 -15.52
CA THR A 225 4.84 15.92 -16.87
C THR A 225 5.96 16.95 -17.09
N ARG A 226 6.64 17.38 -16.02
CA ARG A 226 7.84 18.24 -16.13
C ARG A 226 9.11 17.47 -16.53
N GLY A 227 9.16 16.17 -16.22
CA GLY A 227 10.32 15.32 -16.48
C GLY A 227 10.31 14.72 -17.89
N ASP A 228 11.48 14.67 -18.53
CA ASP A 228 11.71 13.79 -19.68
C ASP A 228 12.10 12.39 -19.19
N TRP A 229 11.19 11.43 -19.38
CA TRP A 229 11.36 10.05 -18.92
C TRP A 229 11.85 9.10 -20.01
N SER A 230 12.12 9.57 -21.23
CA SER A 230 12.48 8.73 -22.38
C SER A 230 13.60 7.74 -22.05
N SER A 231 14.76 8.24 -21.59
CA SER A 231 15.90 7.38 -21.23
C SER A 231 15.59 6.42 -20.08
N PHE A 232 14.79 6.85 -19.09
CA PHE A 232 14.41 6.01 -17.94
C PHE A 232 13.44 4.89 -18.36
N VAL A 233 12.46 5.22 -19.20
CA VAL A 233 11.48 4.26 -19.74
C VAL A 233 12.17 3.27 -20.67
N ASP A 234 13.08 3.72 -21.53
CA ASP A 234 13.85 2.85 -22.42
C ASP A 234 14.74 1.90 -21.62
N TYR A 235 15.42 2.39 -20.58
CA TYR A 235 16.16 1.55 -19.65
C TYR A 235 15.27 0.48 -19.01
N CYS A 236 14.09 0.86 -18.52
CA CYS A 236 13.13 -0.08 -17.94
C CYS A 236 12.65 -1.11 -18.97
N ARG A 237 12.40 -0.70 -20.22
CA ARG A 237 11.95 -1.58 -21.30
C ARG A 237 13.02 -2.60 -21.66
N THR A 238 14.26 -2.14 -21.90
CA THR A 238 15.40 -3.00 -22.28
C THR A 238 15.71 -4.06 -21.22
N HIS A 239 15.54 -3.73 -19.95
CA HIS A 239 15.81 -4.66 -18.83
C HIS A 239 14.57 -5.39 -18.32
N ASN A 240 13.39 -5.17 -18.94
CA ASN A 240 12.10 -5.68 -18.49
C ASN A 240 11.81 -5.37 -17.00
N PHE A 241 12.19 -4.17 -16.55
CA PHE A 241 11.98 -3.71 -15.19
C PHE A 241 10.69 -2.92 -15.05
N LYS A 242 9.75 -3.47 -14.26
CA LYS A 242 8.42 -2.87 -14.04
C LYS A 242 8.39 -1.99 -12.79
N TYR A 243 9.09 -2.40 -11.74
CA TYR A 243 9.08 -1.72 -10.44
C TYR A 243 9.77 -0.34 -10.41
N PRO A 244 10.83 -0.05 -11.20
CA PRO A 244 11.39 1.30 -11.24
C PRO A 244 10.39 2.38 -11.69
N LEU A 245 9.44 2.04 -12.57
CA LEU A 245 8.35 2.95 -12.95
C LEU A 245 7.44 3.30 -11.77
N MET A 246 7.24 2.36 -10.85
CA MET A 246 6.51 2.63 -9.60
C MET A 246 7.31 3.54 -8.67
N VAL A 247 8.63 3.36 -8.56
CA VAL A 247 9.51 4.25 -7.78
C VAL A 247 9.51 5.66 -8.36
N LYS A 248 9.55 5.80 -9.70
CA LYS A 248 9.42 7.08 -10.39
C LYS A 248 8.14 7.79 -9.98
N ARG A 249 7.00 7.11 -10.09
CA ARG A 249 5.71 7.69 -9.68
C ARG A 249 5.69 8.04 -8.19
N LEU A 250 6.18 7.17 -7.31
CA LEU A 250 6.26 7.46 -5.88
C LEU A 250 7.11 8.71 -5.63
N SER A 251 8.23 8.88 -6.34
CA SER A 251 9.08 10.06 -6.24
C SER A 251 8.29 11.33 -6.61
N CYS A 252 7.50 11.29 -7.69
CA CYS A 252 6.61 12.40 -8.04
C CYS A 252 5.54 12.67 -6.96
N MET A 253 4.99 11.62 -6.35
CA MET A 253 4.03 11.73 -5.24
C MET A 253 4.66 12.36 -3.99
N VAL A 254 5.93 12.05 -3.70
CA VAL A 254 6.66 12.68 -2.59
C VAL A 254 6.96 14.16 -2.87
N ILE A 255 7.47 14.48 -4.07
CA ILE A 255 7.78 15.87 -4.47
C ILE A 255 6.53 16.77 -4.44
N SER A 256 5.38 16.23 -4.87
CA SER A 256 4.09 16.95 -4.83
C SER A 256 3.46 17.03 -3.43
N GLY A 257 4.05 16.39 -2.42
CA GLY A 257 3.48 16.31 -1.07
C GLY A 257 2.28 15.37 -0.93
N ALA A 258 1.95 14.59 -1.97
CA ALA A 258 0.83 13.64 -1.94
C ALA A 258 1.11 12.43 -1.03
N LEU A 259 2.39 12.04 -0.86
CA LEU A 259 2.82 10.97 0.04
C LEU A 259 4.11 11.35 0.77
N ALA A 260 4.32 10.78 1.95
CA ALA A 260 5.60 10.89 2.67
C ALA A 260 6.65 9.92 2.09
N ALA A 261 7.92 10.28 2.19
CA ALA A 261 9.04 9.47 1.68
C ALA A 261 9.19 8.12 2.38
N ASP A 262 8.69 7.98 3.60
CA ASP A 262 8.72 6.79 4.45
C ASP A 262 7.42 5.97 4.38
N CYS A 263 6.48 6.31 3.48
CA CYS A 263 5.15 5.69 3.47
C CYS A 263 5.13 4.17 3.26
N LEU A 264 6.21 3.60 2.73
CA LEU A 264 6.37 2.15 2.53
C LEU A 264 7.30 1.50 3.56
N ASP A 265 7.85 2.23 4.54
CA ASP A 265 8.93 1.74 5.41
C ASP A 265 8.54 0.51 6.23
N ILE A 266 7.25 0.41 6.56
CA ILE A 266 6.69 -0.75 7.26
C ILE A 266 6.75 -2.01 6.42
N LEU A 267 6.76 -1.94 5.09
CA LEU A 267 6.74 -3.11 4.21
C LEU A 267 8.08 -3.85 4.21
N GLN A 268 8.02 -5.18 4.04
CA GLN A 268 9.21 -6.02 4.01
C GLN A 268 10.06 -5.69 2.77
N PRO A 269 11.36 -5.37 2.90
CA PRO A 269 12.25 -5.25 1.76
C PRO A 269 12.71 -6.63 1.29
N ALA A 270 12.85 -6.78 -0.03
CA ALA A 270 13.52 -7.93 -0.63
C ALA A 270 15.02 -7.94 -0.30
N THR A 271 15.60 -9.12 -0.16
CA THR A 271 17.05 -9.29 -0.18
C THR A 271 17.55 -9.16 -1.61
N LEU A 272 18.38 -8.16 -1.89
CA LEU A 272 18.92 -7.90 -3.22
C LEU A 272 20.36 -8.40 -3.32
N SER A 273 20.69 -9.09 -4.42
CA SER A 273 22.07 -9.48 -4.72
C SER A 273 22.90 -8.27 -5.18
N SER A 274 24.21 -8.31 -5.02
CA SER A 274 25.12 -7.23 -5.45
C SER A 274 24.97 -6.91 -6.94
N ALA A 275 24.77 -7.92 -7.79
CA ALA A 275 24.54 -7.73 -9.23
C ALA A 275 23.21 -7.01 -9.51
N MET A 276 22.15 -7.30 -8.74
CA MET A 276 20.88 -6.60 -8.87
C MET A 276 21.01 -5.16 -8.37
N ILE A 277 21.72 -4.93 -7.26
CA ILE A 277 22.00 -3.59 -6.72
C ILE A 277 22.68 -2.74 -7.80
N SER A 278 23.76 -3.23 -8.42
CA SER A 278 24.45 -2.47 -9.48
C SER A 278 23.51 -2.02 -10.60
N LYS A 279 22.62 -2.90 -11.10
CA LYS A 279 21.65 -2.51 -12.13
C LYS A 279 20.67 -1.45 -11.60
N ILE A 280 20.17 -1.63 -10.39
CA ILE A 280 19.24 -0.69 -9.74
C ILE A 280 19.87 0.71 -9.65
N GLU A 281 21.17 0.80 -9.39
CA GLU A 281 21.89 2.08 -9.29
C GLU A 281 21.94 2.86 -10.61
N ASP A 282 22.01 2.17 -11.75
CA ASP A 282 21.90 2.83 -13.07
C ASP A 282 20.53 3.49 -13.24
N GLY A 283 19.46 2.78 -12.82
CA GLY A 283 18.10 3.32 -12.80
C GLY A 283 17.96 4.55 -11.92
N TYR A 284 18.62 4.57 -10.76
CA TYR A 284 18.68 5.75 -9.89
C TYR A 284 19.30 6.96 -10.61
N GLY A 285 20.44 6.78 -11.29
CA GLY A 285 21.09 7.86 -12.02
C GLY A 285 20.21 8.46 -13.11
N LEU A 286 19.48 7.63 -13.84
CA LEU A 286 18.52 8.09 -14.86
C LEU A 286 17.33 8.84 -14.26
N LEU A 287 16.75 8.33 -13.16
CA LEU A 287 15.65 8.98 -12.45
C LEU A 287 16.06 10.36 -11.92
N TRP A 288 17.21 10.41 -11.24
CA TRP A 288 17.75 11.64 -10.68
C TRP A 288 18.00 12.68 -11.79
N ASN A 289 18.64 12.27 -12.90
CA ASN A 289 18.94 13.16 -14.01
C ASN A 289 17.69 13.76 -14.66
N ALA A 290 16.59 13.00 -14.75
CA ALA A 290 15.32 13.50 -15.27
C ALA A 290 14.75 14.62 -14.38
N PHE A 291 14.81 14.48 -13.06
CA PHE A 291 14.37 15.53 -12.15
C PHE A 291 15.24 16.79 -12.24
N ARG A 292 16.57 16.66 -12.32
CA ARG A 292 17.43 17.85 -12.49
C ARG A 292 17.17 18.57 -13.79
N LYS A 293 17.03 17.86 -14.91
CA LYS A 293 16.72 18.48 -16.22
C LYS A 293 15.36 19.19 -16.21
N ALA A 294 14.45 18.78 -15.32
CA ALA A 294 13.16 19.41 -15.10
C ALA A 294 13.18 20.59 -14.11
N ASN A 295 14.39 21.07 -13.74
CA ASN A 295 14.62 22.20 -12.83
C ASN A 295 13.97 22.01 -11.44
N PHE A 296 13.98 20.78 -10.89
CA PHE A 296 13.73 20.58 -9.46
C PHE A 296 14.99 20.93 -8.67
N THR A 297 14.82 21.59 -7.52
CA THR A 297 15.92 22.01 -6.64
C THR A 297 16.50 20.80 -5.90
N GLU A 298 17.71 20.94 -5.35
CA GLU A 298 18.30 19.88 -4.51
C GLU A 298 17.43 19.58 -3.27
N ASP A 299 16.77 20.59 -2.71
CA ASP A 299 15.86 20.44 -1.58
C ASP A 299 14.60 19.64 -1.97
N ASP A 300 14.03 19.88 -3.17
CA ASP A 300 12.85 19.15 -3.66
C ASP A 300 13.11 17.64 -3.75
N VAL A 301 14.35 17.25 -4.07
CA VAL A 301 14.74 15.85 -4.27
C VAL A 301 15.69 15.33 -3.20
N ALA A 302 15.85 16.04 -2.07
CA ALA A 302 16.79 15.66 -1.01
C ALA A 302 16.52 14.25 -0.43
N PHE A 303 15.25 13.82 -0.44
CA PHE A 303 14.86 12.47 -0.02
C PHE A 303 15.35 11.38 -0.99
N LEU A 304 15.53 11.71 -2.28
CA LEU A 304 15.87 10.79 -3.36
C LEU A 304 17.36 10.46 -3.32
N THR A 305 17.77 9.79 -2.25
CA THR A 305 19.12 9.23 -2.15
C THR A 305 19.18 7.85 -2.80
N LYS A 306 20.39 7.40 -3.14
CA LYS A 306 20.64 6.03 -3.61
C LYS A 306 20.12 4.96 -2.64
N GLN A 307 20.27 5.21 -1.33
CA GLN A 307 19.76 4.33 -0.27
C GLN A 307 18.23 4.32 -0.23
N TRP A 308 17.59 5.48 -0.37
CA TRP A 308 16.13 5.56 -0.44
C TRP A 308 15.60 4.81 -1.67
N TYR A 309 16.16 5.07 -2.85
CA TYR A 309 15.74 4.43 -4.09
C TYR A 309 15.84 2.90 -4.03
N THR A 310 17.00 2.38 -3.60
CA THR A 310 17.23 0.94 -3.44
C THR A 310 16.29 0.33 -2.39
N GLY A 311 16.09 1.01 -1.26
CA GLY A 311 15.21 0.57 -0.18
C GLY A 311 13.72 0.53 -0.56
N ILE A 312 13.24 1.52 -1.32
CA ILE A 312 11.88 1.53 -1.85
C ILE A 312 11.71 0.44 -2.91
N LEU A 313 12.65 0.32 -3.85
CA LEU A 313 12.56 -0.67 -4.90
C LEU A 313 12.54 -2.10 -4.33
N ALA A 314 13.37 -2.38 -3.32
CA ALA A 314 13.38 -3.64 -2.60
C ALA A 314 12.01 -3.98 -2.00
N ARG A 315 11.31 -2.98 -1.44
CA ARG A 315 9.96 -3.16 -0.88
C ARG A 315 8.92 -3.36 -1.97
N ILE A 316 8.91 -2.51 -2.98
CA ILE A 316 7.97 -2.64 -4.10
C ILE A 316 8.10 -4.02 -4.75
N ARG A 317 9.32 -4.54 -4.94
CA ARG A 317 9.57 -5.82 -5.62
C ARG A 317 8.78 -6.99 -5.06
N ILE A 318 8.67 -7.11 -3.73
CA ILE A 318 7.99 -8.26 -3.08
C ILE A 318 6.61 -7.91 -2.50
N ASN A 319 6.19 -6.65 -2.57
CA ASN A 319 4.88 -6.20 -2.07
C ASN A 319 3.94 -5.67 -3.16
N ALA A 320 4.42 -5.48 -4.39
CA ALA A 320 3.59 -5.03 -5.50
C ALA A 320 2.76 -6.20 -6.07
N PHE A 321 1.46 -5.94 -6.18
CA PHE A 321 0.51 -6.84 -6.81
C PHE A 321 0.35 -6.47 -8.28
N ARG A 322 0.39 -7.48 -9.15
CA ARG A 322 -0.07 -7.38 -10.53
C ARG A 322 -1.60 -7.28 -10.52
N ILE A 323 -2.14 -6.26 -11.20
CA ILE A 323 -3.57 -6.00 -11.25
C ILE A 323 -4.15 -6.59 -12.53
N ASP A 324 -4.87 -7.69 -12.38
CA ASP A 324 -5.63 -8.34 -13.44
C ASP A 324 -7.12 -8.17 -13.10
N LEU A 325 -7.84 -7.35 -13.88
CA LEU A 325 -9.26 -7.06 -13.64
C LEU A 325 -10.16 -8.16 -14.20
N VAL A 326 -11.11 -8.63 -13.39
CA VAL A 326 -12.00 -9.76 -13.71
C VAL A 326 -13.05 -9.44 -14.81
N GLY A 327 -13.14 -8.19 -15.28
CA GLY A 327 -14.10 -7.77 -16.32
C GLY A 327 -13.46 -7.39 -17.67
N GLY A 328 -13.54 -8.29 -18.65
CA GLY A 328 -13.70 -7.93 -20.06
C GLY A 328 -15.17 -8.16 -20.46
N PRO A 329 -15.71 -7.51 -21.50
CA PRO A 329 -17.04 -7.85 -22.01
C PRO A 329 -17.07 -9.34 -22.39
N CYS A 330 -18.21 -9.98 -22.17
CA CYS A 330 -18.45 -11.35 -22.59
C CYS A 330 -18.15 -11.48 -24.09
N GLY A 331 -17.17 -12.31 -24.47
CA GLY A 331 -16.97 -12.72 -25.87
C GLY A 331 -15.66 -12.34 -26.58
N GLU A 332 -14.55 -12.10 -25.88
CA GLU A 332 -13.24 -12.11 -26.55
C GLU A 332 -12.61 -13.51 -26.51
N ASP A 333 -12.06 -13.90 -27.66
CA ASP A 333 -11.70 -15.27 -28.04
C ASP A 333 -10.71 -15.91 -27.05
N LEU A 334 -10.94 -17.17 -26.73
CA LEU A 334 -10.22 -17.92 -25.69
C LEU A 334 -8.72 -18.04 -26.00
N LEU A 335 -8.36 -17.92 -27.29
CA LEU A 335 -6.99 -17.84 -27.79
C LEU A 335 -6.29 -16.52 -27.45
N SER A 336 -6.99 -15.38 -27.48
CA SER A 336 -6.41 -14.06 -27.22
C SER A 336 -6.03 -13.90 -25.73
N LEU A 337 -6.81 -14.49 -24.83
CA LEU A 337 -6.50 -14.53 -23.39
C LEU A 337 -5.30 -15.44 -23.07
N ALA A 338 -5.12 -16.53 -23.85
CA ALA A 338 -3.97 -17.41 -23.73
C ALA A 338 -2.70 -16.73 -24.27
N ALA A 339 -2.77 -16.05 -25.41
CA ALA A 339 -1.66 -15.28 -25.99
C ALA A 339 -1.20 -14.13 -25.06
N ALA A 340 -2.14 -13.34 -24.52
CA ALA A 340 -1.83 -12.24 -23.59
C ALA A 340 -1.21 -12.72 -22.26
N SER A 341 -1.40 -14.00 -21.91
CA SER A 341 -0.79 -14.62 -20.72
C SER A 341 0.65 -15.07 -20.99
N VAL A 342 0.97 -15.44 -22.23
CA VAL A 342 2.32 -15.84 -22.68
C VAL A 342 3.22 -14.60 -22.88
N GLU A 343 2.64 -13.47 -23.28
CA GLU A 343 3.38 -12.21 -23.53
C GLU A 343 3.42 -11.24 -22.33
N GLY A 344 2.73 -11.57 -21.23
CA GLY A 344 2.66 -10.71 -20.04
C GLY A 344 1.77 -9.48 -20.19
N GLU A 345 0.89 -9.46 -21.20
CA GLU A 345 0.08 -8.33 -21.64
C GLU A 345 -1.31 -8.22 -20.98
N GLY A 346 -1.71 -9.17 -20.13
CA GLY A 346 -3.03 -9.15 -19.47
C GLY A 346 -3.22 -8.18 -18.28
N ALA A 347 -2.13 -7.62 -17.73
CA ALA A 347 -2.21 -6.77 -16.54
C ALA A 347 -2.46 -5.30 -16.87
N VAL A 348 -3.47 -4.70 -16.26
CA VAL A 348 -3.73 -3.25 -16.41
C VAL A 348 -2.68 -2.39 -15.70
N GLY A 349 -1.95 -2.96 -14.74
CA GLY A 349 -0.88 -2.28 -14.01
C GLY A 349 -0.46 -3.01 -12.76
N HIS A 350 0.23 -2.29 -11.88
CA HIS A 350 0.71 -2.78 -10.60
C HIS A 350 0.23 -1.87 -9.47
N ALA A 351 0.06 -2.42 -8.28
CA ALA A 351 -0.26 -1.62 -7.11
C ALA A 351 0.37 -2.16 -5.82
N VAL A 352 0.64 -1.28 -4.85
CA VAL A 352 1.11 -1.62 -3.51
C VAL A 352 0.02 -1.26 -2.51
N TYR A 353 -0.20 -2.12 -1.52
CA TYR A 353 -1.18 -1.93 -0.46
C TYR A 353 -0.50 -2.13 0.89
N MET A 354 -1.01 -1.52 1.96
CA MET A 354 -0.43 -1.72 3.30
C MET A 354 -0.82 -3.07 3.89
N LEU A 355 -2.12 -3.27 4.09
CA LEU A 355 -2.65 -4.45 4.79
C LEU A 355 -2.54 -5.75 3.96
N PRO A 356 -2.93 -5.79 2.67
CA PRO A 356 -2.72 -6.97 1.82
C PRO A 356 -1.26 -7.48 1.76
N SER A 357 -0.28 -6.60 1.93
CA SER A 357 1.14 -6.96 1.96
C SER A 357 1.60 -7.67 3.24
N PHE A 358 0.72 -7.84 4.24
CA PHE A 358 1.01 -8.62 5.46
C PHE A 358 0.46 -10.05 5.41
N TYR A 359 -0.29 -10.43 4.37
CA TYR A 359 -0.78 -11.79 4.22
C TYR A 359 0.35 -12.67 3.71
N ASN A 360 0.71 -13.71 4.47
CA ASN A 360 1.74 -14.66 4.07
C ASN A 360 1.27 -15.61 2.97
N HIS A 361 2.25 -16.32 2.39
CA HIS A 361 2.02 -17.26 1.32
C HIS A 361 1.57 -18.64 1.82
N ASP A 362 0.61 -19.23 1.11
CA ASP A 362 0.41 -20.69 1.08
C ASP A 362 0.14 -21.16 -0.35
N CYS A 363 0.61 -22.36 -0.73
CA CYS A 363 0.26 -22.97 -2.02
C CYS A 363 -1.14 -23.58 -2.00
N ASP A 364 -1.76 -23.76 -0.83
CA ASP A 364 -3.19 -24.05 -0.66
C ASP A 364 -3.83 -23.03 0.32
N PRO A 365 -4.06 -21.79 -0.15
CA PRO A 365 -4.47 -20.69 0.72
C PRO A 365 -5.90 -20.86 1.24
N ASN A 366 -6.18 -20.24 2.39
CA ASN A 366 -7.52 -20.11 2.95
C ASN A 366 -8.18 -18.76 2.61
N ALA A 367 -7.44 -17.81 2.04
CA ALA A 367 -7.95 -16.52 1.57
C ALA A 367 -7.49 -16.20 0.13
N HIS A 368 -8.28 -15.36 -0.54
CA HIS A 368 -8.02 -14.94 -1.90
C HIS A 368 -8.26 -13.44 -2.07
N ILE A 369 -7.32 -12.79 -2.76
CA ILE A 369 -7.36 -11.38 -3.15
C ILE A 369 -7.72 -11.22 -4.63
N PHE A 370 -8.68 -10.35 -4.94
CA PHE A 370 -9.12 -10.09 -6.32
C PHE A 370 -9.50 -8.63 -6.56
N TRP A 371 -9.58 -8.26 -7.84
CA TRP A 371 -9.91 -6.91 -8.32
C TRP A 371 -11.01 -6.98 -9.36
N LEU A 372 -12.11 -6.26 -9.11
CA LEU A 372 -13.27 -6.29 -10.02
C LEU A 372 -13.18 -5.21 -11.09
N GLN A 373 -13.24 -3.94 -10.67
CA GLN A 373 -13.41 -2.81 -11.59
C GLN A 373 -12.16 -1.93 -11.70
N ASN A 374 -11.35 -1.90 -10.65
CA ASN A 374 -10.22 -0.99 -10.48
C ASN A 374 -9.19 -1.67 -9.56
N ALA A 375 -8.15 -0.94 -9.18
CA ALA A 375 -7.13 -1.39 -8.24
C ALA A 375 -7.61 -1.47 -6.77
N ASP A 376 -8.91 -1.37 -6.45
CA ASP A 376 -9.35 -1.62 -5.07
C ASP A 376 -9.42 -3.13 -4.83
N ALA A 377 -8.58 -3.61 -3.93
CA ALA A 377 -8.50 -5.02 -3.58
C ALA A 377 -9.68 -5.46 -2.72
N ARG A 378 -10.15 -6.68 -2.95
CA ARG A 378 -11.11 -7.39 -2.09
C ARG A 378 -10.49 -8.69 -1.63
N LEU A 379 -10.58 -8.98 -0.33
CA LEU A 379 -10.08 -10.22 0.25
C LEU A 379 -11.25 -11.02 0.80
N MET A 380 -11.37 -12.27 0.36
CA MET A 380 -12.42 -13.20 0.79
C MET A 380 -11.83 -14.54 1.21
N THR A 381 -12.55 -15.28 2.04
CA THR A 381 -12.18 -16.65 2.42
C THR A 381 -12.51 -17.65 1.31
N LEU A 382 -11.68 -18.68 1.17
CA LEU A 382 -11.87 -19.81 0.25
C LEU A 382 -12.47 -21.04 0.93
N ARG A 383 -12.46 -21.06 2.27
CA ARG A 383 -13.03 -22.07 3.16
C ARG A 383 -13.36 -21.44 4.50
N ASP A 384 -14.01 -22.18 5.38
CA ASP A 384 -14.16 -21.74 6.77
C ASP A 384 -12.78 -21.54 7.41
N VAL A 385 -12.65 -20.45 8.17
CA VAL A 385 -11.43 -20.05 8.89
C VAL A 385 -11.78 -19.92 10.37
N GLU A 386 -11.03 -20.60 11.22
CA GLU A 386 -11.26 -20.59 12.67
C GLU A 386 -10.59 -19.39 13.35
N GLU A 387 -11.05 -19.06 14.56
CA GLU A 387 -10.43 -17.99 15.35
C GLU A 387 -8.95 -18.30 15.63
N GLY A 388 -8.08 -17.29 15.48
CA GLY A 388 -6.64 -17.43 15.67
C GLY A 388 -5.90 -18.06 14.48
N GLU A 389 -6.61 -18.58 13.48
CA GLU A 389 -5.98 -19.13 12.28
C GLU A 389 -5.32 -18.03 11.44
N GLU A 390 -4.13 -18.32 10.89
CA GLU A 390 -3.43 -17.42 9.98
C GLU A 390 -4.14 -17.37 8.64
N LEU A 391 -4.43 -16.16 8.16
CA LEU A 391 -4.96 -15.92 6.82
C LEU A 391 -3.81 -15.83 5.83
N ARG A 392 -3.81 -16.74 4.85
CA ARG A 392 -2.77 -16.84 3.83
C ARG A 392 -3.35 -16.74 2.43
N ILE A 393 -2.58 -16.13 1.52
CA ILE A 393 -2.93 -15.98 0.10
C ILE A 393 -1.88 -16.70 -0.77
N CYS A 394 -2.20 -16.99 -2.03
CA CYS A 394 -1.19 -17.50 -2.97
C CYS A 394 -0.50 -16.34 -3.70
N TYR A 395 0.83 -16.29 -3.68
CA TYR A 395 1.62 -15.25 -4.35
C TYR A 395 1.88 -15.57 -5.83
N ILE A 396 1.86 -16.84 -6.16
CA ILE A 396 2.27 -17.40 -7.45
C ILE A 396 1.10 -18.13 -8.11
N ASP A 397 1.35 -18.72 -9.27
CA ASP A 397 0.40 -19.65 -9.87
C ASP A 397 0.46 -21.00 -9.14
N ALA A 398 -0.62 -21.34 -8.43
CA ALA A 398 -0.73 -22.57 -7.65
C ALA A 398 -0.86 -23.84 -8.51
N SER A 399 -1.08 -23.71 -9.82
CA SER A 399 -1.15 -24.83 -10.77
C SER A 399 0.22 -25.38 -11.17
N MET A 400 1.29 -24.62 -10.89
CA MET A 400 2.67 -25.03 -11.17
C MET A 400 3.08 -26.21 -10.28
N GLY A 401 3.96 -27.07 -10.81
CA GLY A 401 4.55 -28.18 -10.04
C GLY A 401 5.49 -27.70 -8.93
N TYR A 402 5.74 -28.57 -7.95
CA TYR A 402 6.53 -28.29 -6.75
C TYR A 402 7.84 -27.51 -7.00
N GLU A 403 8.73 -28.02 -7.86
CA GLU A 403 10.06 -27.42 -8.12
C GLU A 403 9.96 -25.99 -8.64
N ALA A 404 9.00 -25.76 -9.54
CA ALA A 404 8.79 -24.44 -10.13
C ALA A 404 8.23 -23.45 -9.09
N ARG A 405 7.33 -23.91 -8.21
CA ARG A 405 6.82 -23.10 -7.09
C ARG A 405 7.94 -22.73 -6.12
N GLN A 406 8.75 -23.69 -5.69
CA GLN A 406 9.89 -23.41 -4.79
C GLN A 406 10.91 -22.46 -5.40
N THR A 407 11.25 -22.67 -6.68
CA THR A 407 12.20 -21.81 -7.40
C THR A 407 11.69 -20.37 -7.46
N LEU A 408 10.41 -20.16 -7.82
CA LEU A 408 9.83 -18.82 -7.89
C LEU A 408 9.75 -18.13 -6.52
N LEU A 409 9.38 -18.86 -5.47
CA LEU A 409 9.31 -18.30 -4.12
C LEU A 409 10.69 -17.96 -3.57
N SER A 410 11.66 -18.84 -3.78
CA SER A 410 13.04 -18.62 -3.34
C SER A 410 13.69 -17.45 -4.08
N GLN A 411 13.65 -17.44 -5.42
CA GLN A 411 14.30 -16.39 -6.22
C GLN A 411 13.51 -15.06 -6.24
N GLY A 412 12.19 -15.14 -6.15
CA GLY A 412 11.31 -13.97 -6.22
C GLY A 412 11.12 -13.28 -4.87
N PHE A 413 10.90 -14.06 -3.81
CA PHE A 413 10.51 -13.58 -2.49
C PHE A 413 11.53 -13.90 -1.38
N GLY A 414 12.53 -14.75 -1.65
CA GLY A 414 13.62 -15.03 -0.71
C GLY A 414 13.28 -16.07 0.36
N PHE A 415 12.30 -16.95 0.13
CA PHE A 415 11.95 -18.00 1.10
C PHE A 415 11.57 -19.33 0.42
N CYS A 416 11.69 -20.43 1.16
CA CYS A 416 11.20 -21.76 0.77
C CYS A 416 9.87 -22.04 1.45
N CYS A 417 8.88 -22.49 0.68
CA CYS A 417 7.53 -22.75 1.21
C CYS A 417 7.46 -24.14 1.86
N ASN A 418 6.98 -24.19 3.10
CA ASN A 418 6.82 -25.43 3.86
C ASN A 418 5.34 -25.79 4.11
N CYS A 419 4.42 -25.29 3.28
CA CYS A 419 3.00 -25.66 3.37
C CYS A 419 2.78 -27.16 3.09
N LEU A 420 1.60 -27.69 3.43
CA LEU A 420 1.27 -29.11 3.26
C LEU A 420 1.48 -29.62 1.82
N ARG A 421 1.10 -28.84 0.81
CA ARG A 421 1.33 -29.19 -0.61
C ARG A 421 2.82 -29.29 -0.95
N CYS A 422 3.63 -28.40 -0.40
CA CYS A 422 5.08 -28.45 -0.62
C CYS A 422 5.73 -29.60 0.16
N GLN A 423 5.25 -29.93 1.35
CA GLN A 423 5.73 -31.09 2.10
C GLN A 423 5.42 -32.41 1.37
N SER A 424 4.25 -32.51 0.75
CA SER A 424 3.86 -33.68 -0.06
C SER A 424 4.48 -33.72 -1.46
N ARG A 425 5.18 -32.65 -1.89
CA ARG A 425 5.73 -32.47 -3.24
C ARG A 425 4.71 -32.62 -4.38
N ASP A 426 3.44 -32.29 -4.12
CA ASP A 426 2.41 -32.05 -5.16
C ASP A 426 2.61 -30.66 -5.75
#